data_AF-A0A364MWR8-F1
#
_entry.id   AF-A0A364MWR8-F1
#
_cell.length_a   1.000
_cell.length_b   1.000
_cell.length_c   1.000
_cell.angle_alpha   90.00
_cell.angle_beta   90.00
_cell.angle_gamma   90.00
#
_symmetry.space_group_name_H-M   'P 1'
#
loop_
_entity.id
_entity.type
_entity.pdbx_description
1 polymer ?
#
loop_
_entity_poly.entity_id
_entity_poly.type
_entity_poly.pdbx_seq_one_letter_code
_entity_poly.pdbx_strand_id
1 'polypeptide(L)'
;MAPRAVHFIRHAEGYHNQQHNEKIPDPDLTPKGQEQCKELSKKFPHFDRVDLVCASPIRRTIQTALTSMEPWLQSGKRIILALPLAQEATSEPANTPSDVERLKKEYGEVVDFGRCLDLYTDFNTKKGMWAPDGGSLKARALELRRFLRDRPEQEIVVVSHGDFLHYVSGDLDENDKQANGDWENCEFRSFRFYPVDHEDALLQETEESVKLRKASGPAIFPSQWLHRPQLSNAPVRMFPNIADILESASATPCTSATATPASDSSSDVMANQPVTHIVLFKYRQDITWTDLETHFKSFMALQHKSLNPETGKPLIQSLKAGKNRSWEPFSKGMTHGFVLEFATQADLDYYLTAEPVHMAFSKAAKPLIEDSLVLDIKDGVLFGSPAEHPLSKGDGVRRGACHCESVQWTAKLENAEHVLCHCSTCQKLGGGPYSCNQIISKEDLQIISGEENVRQYRYKGASGKFVRCYFCKICTSHIYHHQDVMPEKIIVRTLLLEGGDKMPATAEIFGEGRLGWVRELAKQL
;
A
#
# COMPACT_ATOMS: atom_id res chain seq x y z
N MET A 1 -10.76 -10.91 -0.78
CA MET A 1 -11.39 -11.94 -1.63
C MET A 1 -11.39 -11.40 -3.04
N ALA A 2 -11.06 -12.21 -4.06
CA ALA A 2 -11.03 -11.75 -5.44
C ALA A 2 -12.43 -11.28 -5.91
N PRO A 3 -12.51 -10.35 -6.88
CA PRO A 3 -13.78 -9.91 -7.44
C PRO A 3 -14.59 -11.10 -7.97
N ARG A 4 -15.91 -11.02 -7.78
CA ARG A 4 -16.87 -11.98 -8.35
C ARG A 4 -16.85 -11.93 -9.88
N ALA A 5 -16.72 -10.75 -10.47
CA ALA A 5 -16.61 -10.58 -11.91
C ALA A 5 -15.77 -9.36 -12.31
N VAL A 6 -15.13 -9.47 -13.48
CA VAL A 6 -14.47 -8.37 -14.17
C VAL A 6 -15.04 -8.27 -15.59
N HIS A 7 -15.53 -7.10 -15.96
CA HIS A 7 -16.13 -6.82 -17.27
C HIS A 7 -15.16 -5.98 -18.10
N PHE A 8 -14.58 -6.56 -19.13
CA PHE A 8 -13.73 -5.83 -20.07
C PHE A 8 -14.56 -5.30 -21.23
N ILE A 9 -14.35 -4.04 -21.60
CA ILE A 9 -15.01 -3.36 -22.71
C ILE A 9 -13.94 -2.85 -23.67
N ARG A 10 -14.03 -3.19 -24.97
CA ARG A 10 -13.25 -2.48 -26.00
C ARG A 10 -13.90 -1.12 -26.23
N HIS A 11 -13.09 -0.06 -26.33
CA HIS A 11 -13.57 1.27 -26.64
C HIS A 11 -14.44 1.35 -27.91
N ALA A 12 -15.31 2.35 -27.95
CA ALA A 12 -16.11 2.67 -29.14
C ALA A 12 -15.25 3.22 -30.28
N GLU A 13 -15.83 3.32 -31.48
CA GLU A 13 -15.14 3.84 -32.67
C GLU A 13 -14.58 5.25 -32.42
N GLY A 14 -13.26 5.38 -32.53
CA GLY A 14 -12.57 6.67 -32.56
C GLY A 14 -12.24 7.11 -33.98
N TYR A 15 -11.83 8.37 -34.16
CA TYR A 15 -11.45 8.89 -35.48
C TYR A 15 -10.33 8.08 -36.16
N HIS A 16 -9.41 7.49 -35.39
CA HIS A 16 -8.39 6.59 -35.94
C HIS A 16 -9.00 5.32 -36.57
N ASN A 17 -10.05 4.75 -35.98
CA ASN A 17 -10.73 3.57 -36.54
C ASN A 17 -11.46 3.93 -37.83
N GLN A 18 -12.26 4.99 -37.79
CA GLN A 18 -13.05 5.44 -38.94
C GLN A 18 -12.18 5.77 -40.16
N GLN A 19 -11.02 6.38 -39.93
CA GLN A 19 -10.13 6.84 -40.99
C GLN A 19 -9.01 5.83 -41.31
N HIS A 20 -8.94 4.72 -40.58
CA HIS A 20 -7.81 3.79 -40.60
C HIS A 20 -6.45 4.51 -40.45
N ASN A 21 -6.40 5.47 -39.52
CA ASN A 21 -5.27 6.38 -39.35
C ASN A 21 -4.77 6.40 -37.90
N GLU A 22 -3.79 5.53 -37.61
CA GLU A 22 -3.13 5.41 -36.30
C GLU A 22 -2.25 6.62 -35.95
N LYS A 23 -2.04 7.57 -36.87
CA LYS A 23 -1.22 8.78 -36.63
C LYS A 23 -1.99 9.92 -35.97
N ILE A 24 -3.31 9.80 -35.81
CA ILE A 24 -4.12 10.80 -35.10
C ILE A 24 -3.80 10.68 -33.60
N PRO A 25 -3.15 11.67 -32.96
CA PRO A 25 -2.74 11.53 -31.56
C PRO A 25 -3.96 11.51 -30.63
N ASP A 26 -4.02 10.50 -29.76
CA ASP A 26 -5.03 10.35 -28.70
C ASP A 26 -6.46 10.76 -29.15
N PRO A 27 -7.03 10.04 -30.14
CA PRO A 27 -8.22 10.47 -30.86
C PRO A 27 -9.47 10.38 -29.99
N ASP A 28 -10.38 11.33 -30.20
CA ASP A 28 -11.73 11.31 -29.67
C ASP A 28 -12.62 10.26 -30.36
N LEU A 29 -13.75 9.95 -29.73
CA LEU A 29 -14.83 9.16 -30.33
C LEU A 29 -15.47 9.89 -31.51
N THR A 30 -15.89 9.13 -32.51
CA THR A 30 -16.76 9.62 -33.58
C THR A 30 -18.20 9.72 -33.09
N PRO A 31 -19.11 10.42 -33.81
CA PRO A 31 -20.54 10.37 -33.51
C PRO A 31 -21.10 8.94 -33.48
N LYS A 32 -20.64 8.09 -34.41
CA LYS A 32 -20.99 6.66 -34.41
C LYS A 32 -20.45 5.94 -33.17
N GLY A 33 -19.24 6.28 -32.71
CA GLY A 33 -18.69 5.79 -31.44
C GLY A 33 -19.56 6.17 -30.24
N GLN A 34 -20.08 7.39 -30.19
CA GLN A 34 -21.02 7.80 -29.15
C GLN A 34 -22.34 7.01 -29.20
N GLU A 35 -22.86 6.72 -30.39
CA GLU A 35 -24.03 5.84 -30.56
C GLU A 35 -23.75 4.42 -30.08
N GLN A 36 -22.58 3.86 -30.41
CA GLN A 36 -22.13 2.55 -29.90
C GLN A 36 -22.10 2.53 -28.36
N CYS A 37 -21.60 3.58 -27.71
CA CYS A 37 -21.62 3.68 -26.25
C CYS A 37 -23.04 3.67 -25.68
N LYS A 38 -23.97 4.38 -26.30
CA LYS A 38 -25.39 4.41 -25.88
C LYS A 38 -26.04 3.04 -26.05
N GLU A 39 -25.74 2.34 -27.13
CA GLU A 39 -26.23 0.98 -27.35
C GLU A 39 -25.63 -0.02 -26.36
N LEU A 40 -24.36 0.11 -26.01
CA LEU A 40 -23.73 -0.65 -24.93
C LEU A 40 -24.42 -0.38 -23.59
N SER A 41 -24.68 0.89 -23.27
CA SER A 41 -25.35 1.29 -22.03
C SER A 41 -26.73 0.62 -21.89
N LYS A 42 -27.50 0.51 -22.98
CA LYS A 42 -28.80 -0.19 -22.97
C LYS A 42 -28.69 -1.70 -22.76
N LYS A 43 -27.59 -2.30 -23.19
CA LYS A 43 -27.39 -3.77 -23.20
C LYS A 43 -26.67 -4.28 -21.96
N PHE A 44 -25.93 -3.44 -21.27
CA PHE A 44 -25.11 -3.82 -20.13
C PHE A 44 -26.00 -4.11 -18.89
N PRO A 45 -26.09 -5.36 -18.41
CA PRO A 45 -27.12 -5.74 -17.44
C PRO A 45 -26.66 -5.65 -15.98
N HIS A 46 -25.44 -5.16 -15.71
CA HIS A 46 -24.77 -5.32 -14.42
C HIS A 46 -24.65 -4.04 -13.58
N PHE A 47 -25.22 -2.90 -14.01
CA PHE A 47 -25.01 -1.59 -13.37
C PHE A 47 -25.15 -1.60 -11.84
N ASP A 48 -26.18 -2.28 -11.32
CA ASP A 48 -26.49 -2.32 -9.88
C ASP A 48 -25.43 -3.04 -9.03
N ARG A 49 -24.55 -3.81 -9.67
CA ARG A 49 -23.54 -4.64 -9.00
C ARG A 49 -22.11 -4.12 -9.19
N VAL A 50 -21.90 -3.19 -10.14
CA VAL A 50 -20.58 -2.63 -10.42
C VAL A 50 -20.16 -1.70 -9.28
N ASP A 51 -19.01 -2.00 -8.68
CA ASP A 51 -18.42 -1.22 -7.59
C ASP A 51 -17.40 -0.20 -8.11
N LEU A 52 -16.71 -0.53 -9.21
CA LEU A 52 -15.65 0.30 -9.79
C LEU A 52 -15.67 0.27 -11.32
N VAL A 53 -15.52 1.45 -11.93
CA VAL A 53 -15.25 1.61 -13.36
C VAL A 53 -13.84 2.16 -13.54
N CYS A 54 -13.05 1.45 -14.33
CA CYS A 54 -11.71 1.85 -14.75
C CYS A 54 -11.71 2.16 -16.24
N ALA A 55 -10.90 3.11 -16.67
CA ALA A 55 -10.59 3.34 -18.07
C ALA A 55 -9.08 3.51 -18.25
N SER A 56 -8.52 3.02 -19.37
CA SER A 56 -7.17 3.44 -19.73
C SER A 56 -7.12 4.97 -19.88
N PRO A 57 -5.95 5.63 -19.69
CA PRO A 57 -5.85 7.08 -19.80
C PRO A 57 -5.78 7.57 -21.25
N ILE A 58 -6.56 6.98 -22.17
CA ILE A 58 -6.67 7.40 -23.57
C ILE A 58 -8.07 7.99 -23.77
N ARG A 59 -8.19 9.11 -24.49
CA ARG A 59 -9.43 9.92 -24.57
C ARG A 59 -10.64 9.12 -25.01
N ARG A 60 -10.50 8.28 -26.05
CA ARG A 60 -11.58 7.38 -26.48
C ARG A 60 -12.05 6.38 -25.43
N THR A 61 -11.16 5.87 -24.55
CA THR A 61 -11.56 4.93 -23.49
C THR A 61 -12.25 5.66 -22.36
N ILE A 62 -11.76 6.86 -22.02
CA ILE A 62 -12.42 7.74 -21.04
C ILE A 62 -13.82 8.12 -21.52
N GLN A 63 -13.97 8.59 -22.75
CA GLN A 63 -15.26 8.95 -23.34
C GLN A 63 -16.20 7.75 -23.46
N THR A 64 -15.66 6.57 -23.80
CA THR A 64 -16.45 5.33 -23.83
C THR A 64 -16.97 5.00 -22.43
N ALA A 65 -16.12 5.05 -21.40
CA ALA A 65 -16.52 4.79 -20.03
C ALA A 65 -17.57 5.80 -19.54
N LEU A 66 -17.33 7.10 -19.74
CA LEU A 66 -18.27 8.17 -19.36
C LEU A 66 -19.65 8.00 -20.02
N THR A 67 -19.68 7.66 -21.30
CA THR A 67 -20.94 7.58 -22.05
C THR A 67 -21.67 6.26 -21.83
N SER A 68 -20.95 5.14 -21.83
CA SER A 68 -21.61 3.82 -21.68
C SER A 68 -22.00 3.53 -20.24
N MET A 69 -21.25 4.05 -19.26
CA MET A 69 -21.49 3.85 -17.83
C MET A 69 -22.18 5.04 -17.17
N GLU A 70 -22.83 5.91 -17.94
CA GLU A 70 -23.60 7.05 -17.42
C GLU A 70 -24.62 6.64 -16.33
N PRO A 71 -25.42 5.56 -16.47
CA PRO A 71 -26.33 5.14 -15.40
C PRO A 71 -25.62 4.85 -14.07
N TRP A 72 -24.41 4.27 -14.13
CA TRP A 72 -23.59 4.01 -12.94
C TRP A 72 -23.03 5.31 -12.36
N LEU A 73 -22.55 6.23 -13.18
CA LEU A 73 -22.04 7.53 -12.74
C LEU A 73 -23.11 8.38 -12.06
N GLN A 74 -24.35 8.31 -12.54
CA GLN A 74 -25.49 9.02 -11.95
C GLN A 74 -25.93 8.41 -10.61
N SER A 75 -25.53 7.16 -10.31
CA SER A 75 -25.85 6.48 -9.06
C SER A 75 -24.91 6.91 -7.91
N GLY A 76 -25.01 8.19 -7.52
CA GLY A 76 -24.20 8.80 -6.45
C GLY A 76 -23.02 9.63 -6.96
N LYS A 77 -22.03 9.90 -6.10
CA LYS A 77 -20.80 10.61 -6.47
C LYS A 77 -19.72 9.62 -6.89
N ARG A 78 -19.95 8.87 -7.98
CA ARG A 78 -18.98 7.89 -8.48
C ARG A 78 -18.00 8.55 -9.45
N ILE A 79 -16.73 8.17 -9.35
CA ILE A 79 -15.64 8.65 -10.21
C ILE A 79 -15.01 7.46 -10.93
N ILE A 80 -14.53 7.67 -12.15
CA ILE A 80 -13.81 6.66 -12.92
C ILE A 80 -12.34 6.64 -12.48
N LEU A 81 -11.74 5.47 -12.33
CA LEU A 81 -10.30 5.36 -12.11
C LEU A 81 -9.53 5.32 -13.42
N ALA A 82 -8.60 6.25 -13.65
CA ALA A 82 -7.65 6.15 -14.74
C ALA A 82 -6.63 5.04 -14.45
N LEU A 83 -6.56 4.03 -15.32
CA LEU A 83 -5.77 2.83 -15.13
C LEU A 83 -4.77 2.63 -16.29
N PRO A 84 -3.55 3.18 -16.20
CA PRO A 84 -2.48 3.04 -17.20
C PRO A 84 -2.20 1.61 -17.67
N LEU A 85 -2.32 0.62 -16.77
CA LEU A 85 -2.12 -0.78 -17.08
C LEU A 85 -3.04 -1.30 -18.21
N ALA A 86 -4.19 -0.66 -18.44
CA ALA A 86 -5.17 -1.06 -19.46
C ALA A 86 -4.97 -0.39 -20.83
N GLN A 87 -3.83 0.27 -21.08
CA GLN A 87 -3.60 0.97 -22.36
C GLN A 87 -3.25 0.03 -23.52
N GLU A 88 -3.52 0.51 -24.75
CA GLU A 88 -3.32 -0.26 -25.98
C GLU A 88 -1.88 -0.77 -26.17
N ALA A 89 -1.76 -1.87 -26.91
CA ALA A 89 -0.52 -2.59 -27.15
C ALA A 89 0.51 -1.77 -27.93
N THR A 90 0.11 -1.07 -29.00
CA THR A 90 1.07 -0.43 -29.91
C THR A 90 1.59 0.92 -29.41
N SER A 91 2.66 1.41 -30.02
CA SER A 91 3.28 2.72 -29.74
C SER A 91 2.87 3.82 -30.73
N GLU A 92 1.85 3.55 -31.55
CA GLU A 92 1.34 4.55 -32.51
C GLU A 92 0.75 5.77 -31.78
N PRO A 93 0.74 6.96 -32.41
CA PRO A 93 0.19 8.17 -31.80
C PRO A 93 -1.25 8.03 -31.31
N ALA A 94 -2.10 7.30 -32.04
CA ALA A 94 -3.46 7.01 -31.60
C ALA A 94 -3.49 6.18 -30.31
N ASN A 95 -2.48 5.35 -30.09
CA ASN A 95 -2.43 4.40 -28.98
C ASN A 95 -1.57 4.89 -27.83
N THR A 96 -1.05 6.11 -27.93
CA THR A 96 -0.23 6.78 -26.92
C THR A 96 -1.07 7.82 -26.17
N PRO A 97 -1.22 7.69 -24.84
CA PRO A 97 -1.96 8.65 -24.04
C PRO A 97 -1.43 10.09 -24.16
N SER A 98 -2.32 11.08 -24.09
CA SER A 98 -1.92 12.47 -23.83
C SER A 98 -1.24 12.61 -22.47
N ASP A 99 -0.55 13.73 -22.29
CA ASP A 99 -0.03 14.15 -20.99
C ASP A 99 -1.14 14.22 -19.92
N VAL A 100 -0.81 13.81 -18.69
CA VAL A 100 -1.78 13.73 -17.58
C VAL A 100 -2.36 15.09 -17.23
N GLU A 101 -1.61 16.19 -17.37
CA GLU A 101 -2.13 17.54 -17.09
C GLU A 101 -3.21 17.94 -18.10
N ARG A 102 -3.04 17.54 -19.36
CA ARG A 102 -4.08 17.73 -20.38
C ARG A 102 -5.32 16.90 -20.04
N LEU A 103 -5.15 15.62 -19.73
CA LEU A 103 -6.28 14.73 -19.42
C LEU A 103 -7.04 15.18 -18.17
N LYS A 104 -6.33 15.64 -17.13
CA LYS A 104 -6.92 16.19 -15.92
C LYS A 104 -7.69 17.47 -16.18
N LYS A 105 -7.19 18.34 -17.06
CA LYS A 105 -7.92 19.54 -17.49
C LYS A 105 -9.22 19.20 -18.22
N GLU A 106 -9.23 18.13 -19.00
CA GLU A 106 -10.41 17.73 -19.78
C GLU A 106 -11.42 16.89 -18.98
N TYR A 107 -10.96 16.04 -18.04
CA TYR A 107 -11.79 15.00 -17.41
C TYR A 107 -11.65 14.89 -15.89
N GLY A 108 -10.80 15.71 -15.24
CA GLY A 108 -10.43 15.55 -13.83
C GLY A 108 -11.56 15.75 -12.82
N GLU A 109 -12.71 16.29 -13.23
CA GLU A 109 -13.91 16.37 -12.39
C GLU A 109 -14.61 15.01 -12.20
N VAL A 110 -14.43 14.09 -13.15
CA VAL A 110 -15.15 12.80 -13.22
C VAL A 110 -14.22 11.59 -13.35
N VAL A 111 -12.91 11.81 -13.50
CA VAL A 111 -11.88 10.78 -13.60
C VAL A 111 -10.75 11.07 -12.61
N ASP A 112 -10.42 10.07 -11.79
CA ASP A 112 -9.27 10.07 -10.89
C ASP A 112 -7.99 9.67 -11.63
N PHE A 113 -7.05 10.62 -11.73
CA PHE A 113 -5.74 10.45 -12.34
C PHE A 113 -4.60 10.25 -11.34
N GLY A 114 -4.88 10.06 -10.04
CA GLY A 114 -3.85 9.96 -9.00
C GLY A 114 -2.77 8.92 -9.31
N ARG A 115 -3.14 7.77 -9.90
CA ARG A 115 -2.18 6.73 -10.32
C ARG A 115 -1.24 7.18 -11.44
N CYS A 116 -1.70 8.05 -12.34
CA CYS A 116 -0.86 8.62 -13.39
C CYS A 116 0.11 9.68 -12.84
N LEU A 117 -0.17 10.25 -11.66
CA LEU A 117 0.65 11.27 -11.01
C LEU A 117 1.66 10.67 -10.01
N ASP A 118 1.30 9.57 -9.35
CA ASP A 118 2.07 9.05 -8.21
C ASP A 118 2.82 7.74 -8.50
N LEU A 119 2.24 6.86 -9.33
CA LEU A 119 2.73 5.48 -9.50
C LEU A 119 3.23 5.18 -10.92
N TYR A 120 2.48 5.62 -11.92
CA TYR A 120 2.74 5.35 -13.32
C TYR A 120 3.02 6.66 -14.07
N THR A 121 4.00 7.42 -13.60
CA THR A 121 4.30 8.78 -14.12
C THR A 121 4.85 8.79 -15.54
N ASP A 122 5.30 7.64 -16.04
CA ASP A 122 5.88 7.44 -17.37
C ASP A 122 4.95 6.67 -18.33
N PHE A 123 3.66 6.52 -17.99
CA PHE A 123 2.70 5.69 -18.72
C PHE A 123 2.57 6.01 -20.23
N ASN A 124 2.73 7.28 -20.58
CA ASN A 124 2.63 7.78 -21.96
C ASN A 124 3.94 7.64 -22.76
N THR A 125 4.99 7.03 -22.21
CA THR A 125 6.30 6.92 -22.90
C THR A 125 6.39 5.80 -23.93
N LYS A 126 5.55 4.76 -23.79
CA LYS A 126 5.63 3.50 -24.58
C LYS A 126 7.02 2.85 -24.51
N LYS A 127 7.71 3.00 -23.37
CA LYS A 127 9.02 2.39 -23.06
C LYS A 127 8.92 1.54 -21.79
N GLY A 128 9.87 0.63 -21.58
CA GLY A 128 9.86 -0.26 -20.41
C GLY A 128 8.60 -1.12 -20.38
N MET A 129 7.87 -1.14 -19.27
CA MET A 129 6.61 -1.89 -19.15
C MET A 129 5.50 -1.41 -20.11
N TRP A 130 5.67 -0.20 -20.68
CA TRP A 130 4.75 0.39 -21.64
C TRP A 130 5.07 0.01 -23.09
N ALA A 131 6.19 -0.67 -23.34
CA ALA A 131 6.66 -1.02 -24.67
C ALA A 131 5.71 -1.98 -25.42
N PRO A 132 5.67 -1.93 -26.76
CA PRO A 132 4.74 -2.70 -27.58
C PRO A 132 5.23 -4.12 -27.92
N ASP A 133 6.25 -4.63 -27.22
CA ASP A 133 6.76 -5.98 -27.43
C ASP A 133 5.98 -7.01 -26.59
N GLY A 134 5.91 -8.25 -27.09
CA GLY A 134 5.12 -9.31 -26.45
C GLY A 134 5.52 -9.60 -25.00
N GLY A 135 6.79 -9.43 -24.62
CA GLY A 135 7.26 -9.62 -23.26
C GLY A 135 6.69 -8.57 -22.30
N SER A 136 6.83 -7.30 -22.66
CA SER A 136 6.28 -6.17 -21.91
C SER A 136 4.75 -6.22 -21.82
N LEU A 137 4.07 -6.59 -22.92
CA LEU A 137 2.61 -6.71 -22.96
C LEU A 137 2.09 -7.84 -22.07
N LYS A 138 2.73 -9.01 -22.07
CA LYS A 138 2.40 -10.12 -21.15
C LYS A 138 2.62 -9.74 -19.69
N ALA A 139 3.73 -9.08 -19.38
CA ALA A 139 4.03 -8.62 -18.03
C ALA A 139 3.00 -7.59 -17.54
N ARG A 140 2.65 -6.61 -18.38
CA ARG A 140 1.62 -5.60 -18.07
C ARG A 140 0.23 -6.21 -17.92
N ALA A 141 -0.12 -7.18 -18.77
CA ALA A 141 -1.38 -7.91 -18.66
C ALA A 141 -1.47 -8.75 -17.37
N LEU A 142 -0.36 -9.37 -16.94
CA LEU A 142 -0.27 -10.04 -15.64
C LEU A 142 -0.45 -9.04 -14.49
N GLU A 143 0.22 -7.89 -14.54
CA GLU A 143 0.09 -6.85 -13.51
C GLU A 143 -1.34 -6.31 -13.43
N LEU A 144 -2.00 -6.08 -14.57
CA LEU A 144 -3.40 -5.68 -14.61
C LEU A 144 -4.31 -6.73 -13.96
N ARG A 145 -4.12 -8.01 -14.28
CA ARG A 145 -4.91 -9.10 -13.69
C ARG A 145 -4.72 -9.21 -12.19
N ARG A 146 -3.49 -9.12 -11.70
CA ARG A 146 -3.20 -9.11 -10.26
C ARG A 146 -3.80 -7.89 -9.57
N PHE A 147 -3.64 -6.71 -10.15
CA PHE A 147 -4.26 -5.48 -9.66
C PHE A 147 -5.76 -5.66 -9.47
N LEU A 148 -6.45 -6.19 -10.48
CA LEU A 148 -7.90 -6.43 -10.45
C LEU A 148 -8.29 -7.52 -9.46
N ARG A 149 -7.55 -8.64 -9.40
CA ARG A 149 -7.79 -9.74 -8.45
C ARG A 149 -7.68 -9.29 -6.99
N ASP A 150 -6.73 -8.40 -6.72
CA ASP A 150 -6.40 -7.98 -5.35
C ASP A 150 -7.23 -6.76 -4.90
N ARG A 151 -8.20 -6.32 -5.72
CA ARG A 151 -9.15 -5.26 -5.38
C ARG A 151 -10.18 -5.71 -4.33
N PRO A 152 -10.62 -4.81 -3.43
CA PRO A 152 -11.75 -5.08 -2.53
C PRO A 152 -13.10 -5.13 -3.25
N GLU A 153 -13.22 -4.48 -4.42
CA GLU A 153 -14.45 -4.44 -5.23
C GLU A 153 -14.87 -5.82 -5.76
N GLN A 154 -16.18 -6.06 -5.85
CA GLN A 154 -16.76 -7.34 -6.22
C GLN A 154 -17.14 -7.44 -7.70
N GLU A 155 -17.63 -6.37 -8.33
CA GLU A 155 -17.69 -6.28 -9.80
C GLU A 155 -16.99 -5.02 -10.32
N ILE A 156 -16.07 -5.22 -11.26
CA ILE A 156 -15.22 -4.16 -11.81
C ILE A 156 -15.41 -4.10 -13.32
N VAL A 157 -15.63 -2.90 -13.86
CA VAL A 157 -15.62 -2.64 -15.31
C VAL A 157 -14.28 -2.03 -15.70
N VAL A 158 -13.69 -2.50 -16.79
CA VAL A 158 -12.44 -1.97 -17.35
C VAL A 158 -12.62 -1.66 -18.83
N VAL A 159 -12.59 -0.38 -19.19
CA VAL A 159 -12.61 0.08 -20.59
C VAL A 159 -11.18 0.17 -21.12
N SER A 160 -10.90 -0.68 -22.11
CA SER A 160 -9.58 -0.98 -22.67
C SER A 160 -9.64 -1.00 -24.21
N HIS A 161 -8.67 -1.66 -24.84
CA HIS A 161 -8.48 -1.70 -26.29
C HIS A 161 -8.34 -3.14 -26.81
N GLY A 162 -8.60 -3.34 -28.09
CA GLY A 162 -8.75 -4.67 -28.68
C GLY A 162 -7.50 -5.53 -28.54
N ASP A 163 -6.36 -5.05 -29.05
CA ASP A 163 -5.13 -5.86 -29.08
C ASP A 163 -4.66 -6.18 -27.67
N PHE A 164 -4.66 -5.19 -26.78
CA PHE A 164 -4.26 -5.42 -25.39
C PHE A 164 -5.19 -6.38 -24.63
N LEU A 165 -6.50 -6.38 -24.91
CA LEU A 165 -7.43 -7.30 -24.26
C LEU A 165 -7.13 -8.77 -24.57
N HIS A 166 -6.55 -9.10 -25.72
CA HIS A 166 -6.07 -10.48 -25.99
C HIS A 166 -4.96 -10.90 -25.03
N TYR A 167 -4.02 -10.00 -24.70
CA TYR A 167 -2.98 -10.29 -23.70
C TYR A 167 -3.59 -10.49 -22.30
N VAL A 168 -4.62 -9.72 -21.96
CA VAL A 168 -5.29 -9.80 -20.65
C VAL A 168 -6.11 -11.08 -20.54
N SER A 169 -6.89 -11.44 -21.55
CA SER A 169 -7.69 -12.68 -21.52
C SER A 169 -6.86 -13.94 -21.80
N GLY A 170 -5.60 -13.79 -22.22
CA GLY A 170 -4.75 -14.91 -22.65
C GLY A 170 -5.16 -15.48 -24.00
N ASP A 171 -5.91 -14.72 -24.81
CA ASP A 171 -6.46 -15.15 -26.10
C ASP A 171 -5.46 -14.96 -27.24
N LEU A 172 -4.30 -15.61 -27.09
CA LEU A 172 -3.15 -15.53 -27.98
C LEU A 172 -2.64 -16.93 -28.34
N ASP A 173 -2.16 -17.09 -29.57
CA ASP A 173 -1.44 -18.29 -30.00
C ASP A 173 0.02 -18.29 -29.49
N GLU A 174 0.77 -19.35 -29.82
CA GLU A 174 2.18 -19.51 -29.42
C GLU A 174 3.12 -18.43 -29.98
N ASN A 175 2.68 -17.67 -30.99
CA ASN A 175 3.42 -16.59 -31.65
C ASN A 175 2.89 -15.20 -31.27
N ASP A 176 2.11 -15.10 -30.19
CA ASP A 176 1.46 -13.86 -29.73
C ASP A 176 0.50 -13.24 -30.76
N LYS A 177 -0.10 -14.06 -31.64
CA LYS A 177 -1.18 -13.63 -32.52
C LYS A 177 -2.54 -13.93 -31.92
N GLN A 178 -3.53 -13.10 -32.25
CA GLN A 178 -4.89 -13.21 -31.74
C GLN A 178 -5.53 -14.51 -32.20
N ALA A 179 -5.97 -15.35 -31.26
CA ALA A 179 -6.38 -16.72 -31.55
C ALA A 179 -7.89 -16.89 -31.81
N ASN A 180 -8.75 -16.00 -31.32
CA ASN A 180 -10.22 -16.13 -31.42
C ASN A 180 -10.95 -14.88 -31.94
N GLY A 181 -10.31 -14.17 -32.89
CA GLY A 181 -10.90 -13.03 -33.61
C GLY A 181 -10.95 -11.74 -32.81
N ASP A 182 -10.99 -10.62 -33.54
CA ASP A 182 -10.86 -9.29 -32.97
C ASP A 182 -12.05 -8.93 -32.07
N TRP A 183 -11.79 -8.13 -31.03
CA TRP A 183 -12.85 -7.52 -30.23
C TRP A 183 -13.61 -6.49 -31.04
N GLU A 184 -14.94 -6.49 -31.11
CA GLU A 184 -15.69 -5.42 -31.79
C GLU A 184 -15.71 -4.13 -30.95
N ASN A 185 -15.90 -2.96 -31.59
CA ASN A 185 -16.08 -1.71 -30.84
C ASN A 185 -17.28 -1.79 -29.89
N CYS A 186 -17.10 -1.40 -28.63
CA CYS A 186 -18.09 -1.58 -27.55
C CYS A 186 -18.50 -3.03 -27.27
N GLU A 187 -17.74 -4.02 -27.74
CA GLU A 187 -17.89 -5.39 -27.23
C GLU A 187 -17.48 -5.42 -25.76
N PHE A 188 -18.29 -6.11 -24.95
CA PHE A 188 -17.93 -6.42 -23.57
C PHE A 188 -17.92 -7.93 -23.35
N ARG A 189 -16.98 -8.39 -22.52
CA ARG A 189 -16.92 -9.77 -22.05
C ARG A 189 -16.69 -9.79 -20.54
N SER A 190 -17.34 -10.72 -19.86
CA SER A 190 -17.32 -10.84 -18.39
C SER A 190 -16.53 -12.08 -17.98
N PHE A 191 -15.59 -11.91 -17.04
CA PHE A 191 -14.66 -12.94 -16.58
C PHE A 191 -14.70 -13.09 -15.06
N ARG A 192 -14.22 -14.24 -14.57
CA ARG A 192 -13.93 -14.52 -13.16
C ARG A 192 -12.50 -15.04 -13.02
N PHE A 193 -11.88 -14.83 -11.87
CA PHE A 193 -10.59 -15.44 -11.59
C PHE A 193 -10.74 -16.93 -11.32
N TYR A 194 -9.99 -17.77 -12.04
CA TYR A 194 -10.02 -19.21 -11.84
C TYR A 194 -8.74 -19.91 -12.35
N PRO A 195 -8.00 -20.64 -11.48
CA PRO A 195 -8.15 -20.68 -10.02
C PRO A 195 -7.94 -19.30 -9.39
N VAL A 196 -8.66 -19.01 -8.30
CA VAL A 196 -8.68 -17.67 -7.67
C VAL A 196 -7.29 -17.27 -7.15
N ASP A 197 -6.56 -18.23 -6.62
CA ASP A 197 -5.25 -18.11 -5.97
C ASP A 197 -4.08 -18.36 -6.92
N HIS A 198 -4.34 -18.59 -8.21
CA HIS A 198 -3.28 -18.83 -9.19
C HIS A 198 -2.36 -17.61 -9.31
N GLU A 199 -1.03 -17.83 -9.31
CA GLU A 199 -0.04 -16.76 -9.36
C GLU A 199 -0.16 -15.88 -10.62
N ASP A 200 -0.56 -16.49 -11.73
CA ASP A 200 -0.81 -15.80 -13.00
C ASP A 200 -2.17 -15.08 -13.08
N ALA A 201 -2.99 -15.13 -12.02
CA ALA A 201 -4.31 -14.49 -11.95
C ALA A 201 -5.17 -14.79 -13.20
N LEU A 202 -5.35 -16.07 -13.52
CA LEU A 202 -6.02 -16.51 -14.75
C LEU A 202 -7.49 -16.09 -14.79
N LEU A 203 -7.96 -15.67 -15.97
CA LEU A 203 -9.32 -15.19 -16.19
C LEU A 203 -10.14 -16.17 -17.01
N GLN A 204 -11.22 -16.69 -16.44
CA GLN A 204 -12.17 -17.54 -17.14
C GLN A 204 -13.39 -16.71 -17.57
N GLU A 205 -13.68 -16.69 -18.87
CA GLU A 205 -14.90 -16.06 -19.39
C GLU A 205 -16.15 -16.76 -18.81
N THR A 206 -17.12 -15.96 -18.37
CA THR A 206 -18.36 -16.46 -17.78
C THR A 206 -19.30 -17.02 -18.85
N GLU A 207 -20.11 -18.01 -18.49
CA GLU A 207 -21.12 -18.57 -19.41
C GLU A 207 -22.13 -17.52 -19.87
N GLU A 208 -22.46 -16.56 -19.00
CA GLU A 208 -23.35 -15.44 -19.34
C GLU A 208 -22.74 -14.58 -20.46
N SER A 209 -21.46 -14.23 -20.36
CA SER A 209 -20.72 -13.50 -21.40
C SER A 209 -20.74 -14.23 -22.73
N VAL A 210 -20.40 -15.53 -22.73
CA VAL A 210 -20.38 -16.38 -23.94
C VAL A 210 -21.76 -16.39 -24.63
N LYS A 211 -22.84 -16.53 -23.84
CA LYS A 211 -24.22 -16.51 -24.35
C LYS A 211 -24.60 -15.14 -24.91
N LEU A 212 -24.27 -14.06 -24.22
CA LEU A 212 -24.59 -12.69 -24.63
C LEU A 212 -23.94 -12.31 -25.97
N ARG A 213 -22.68 -12.72 -26.19
CA ARG A 213 -21.98 -12.51 -27.47
C ARG A 213 -22.26 -13.59 -28.53
N LYS A 214 -23.13 -14.56 -28.23
CA LYS A 214 -23.52 -15.68 -29.13
C LYS A 214 -22.33 -16.51 -29.64
N ALA A 215 -21.34 -16.73 -28.78
CA ALA A 215 -20.18 -17.55 -29.14
C ALA A 215 -20.43 -19.05 -28.91
N SER A 216 -19.70 -19.88 -29.66
CA SER A 216 -19.74 -21.35 -29.52
C SER A 216 -19.10 -21.84 -28.22
N GLY A 217 -18.29 -21.02 -27.55
CA GLY A 217 -17.63 -21.32 -26.29
C GLY A 217 -16.80 -20.13 -25.77
N PRO A 218 -16.26 -20.21 -24.54
CA PRO A 218 -15.34 -19.21 -24.02
C PRO A 218 -14.05 -19.17 -24.86
N ALA A 219 -13.34 -18.04 -24.83
CA ALA A 219 -11.98 -17.99 -25.39
C ALA A 219 -11.13 -19.11 -24.75
N ILE A 220 -10.42 -19.88 -25.59
CA ILE A 220 -9.68 -21.06 -25.14
C ILE A 220 -8.38 -20.58 -24.49
N PHE A 221 -8.19 -20.90 -23.21
CA PHE A 221 -6.90 -20.73 -22.56
C PHE A 221 -5.82 -21.51 -23.33
N PRO A 222 -4.64 -20.94 -23.58
CA PRO A 222 -3.55 -21.71 -24.13
C PRO A 222 -3.19 -22.77 -23.07
N SER A 223 -3.35 -24.05 -23.39
CA SER A 223 -3.14 -25.18 -22.47
C SER A 223 -1.76 -25.17 -21.79
N GLN A 224 -0.79 -24.52 -22.44
CA GLN A 224 0.55 -24.18 -21.94
C GLN A 224 0.59 -23.34 -20.64
N TRP A 225 -0.49 -22.62 -20.28
CA TRP A 225 -0.58 -21.90 -18.99
C TRP A 225 -1.02 -22.80 -17.83
N LEU A 226 -1.76 -23.88 -18.12
CA LEU A 226 -2.11 -24.93 -17.15
C LEU A 226 -0.99 -25.98 -17.01
N HIS A 227 -0.09 -26.04 -17.99
CA HIS A 227 1.00 -27.00 -18.10
C HIS A 227 2.35 -26.31 -18.37
N ARG A 228 2.81 -25.42 -17.47
CA ARG A 228 4.24 -25.14 -17.43
C ARG A 228 4.96 -26.34 -16.79
N PRO A 229 5.96 -26.95 -17.45
CA PRO A 229 6.81 -27.94 -16.81
C PRO A 229 7.58 -27.26 -15.67
N GLN A 230 7.67 -27.92 -14.52
CA GLN A 230 8.67 -27.58 -13.52
C GLN A 230 10.04 -27.56 -14.22
N LEU A 231 10.73 -26.41 -14.18
CA LEU A 231 12.14 -26.36 -14.53
C LEU A 231 12.87 -27.38 -13.63
N SER A 232 13.61 -28.26 -14.31
CA SER A 232 14.07 -29.57 -13.87
C SER A 232 14.88 -29.59 -12.56
N ASN A 233 14.44 -30.48 -11.66
CA ASN A 233 15.13 -31.24 -10.61
C ASN A 233 16.64 -30.98 -10.37
N ALA A 234 16.93 -30.43 -9.19
CA ALA A 234 17.99 -30.96 -8.30
C ALA A 234 17.31 -31.43 -6.99
N PRO A 235 17.74 -32.56 -6.39
CA PRO A 235 16.86 -33.41 -5.60
C PRO A 235 16.63 -32.85 -4.19
N VAL A 236 15.37 -32.67 -3.81
CA VAL A 236 14.95 -32.52 -2.41
C VAL A 236 14.07 -33.72 -2.07
N ARG A 237 14.49 -34.46 -1.04
CA ARG A 237 13.79 -35.64 -0.51
C ARG A 237 12.37 -35.24 -0.10
N MET A 238 11.36 -35.92 -0.67
CA MET A 238 9.98 -35.83 -0.22
C MET A 238 9.83 -36.48 1.17
N PHE A 239 9.28 -35.74 2.11
CA PHE A 239 8.57 -36.30 3.25
C PHE A 239 7.15 -36.70 2.80
N PRO A 240 6.55 -37.76 3.38
CA PRO A 240 5.27 -38.28 2.91
C PRO A 240 4.08 -37.36 3.22
N ASN A 241 3.05 -37.50 2.39
CA ASN A 241 1.84 -36.69 2.34
C ASN A 241 0.89 -37.00 3.51
N ILE A 242 0.17 -35.98 3.98
CA ILE A 242 -0.64 -35.98 5.21
C ILE A 242 -1.93 -36.83 5.11
N ALA A 243 -2.20 -37.40 3.95
CA ALA A 243 -3.34 -38.30 3.72
C ALA A 243 -3.13 -39.70 4.33
N ASP A 244 -1.90 -40.12 4.61
CA ASP A 244 -1.59 -41.44 5.20
C ASP A 244 -1.64 -41.44 6.75
N ILE A 245 -1.98 -40.32 7.40
CA ILE A 245 -2.01 -40.17 8.87
C ILE A 245 -3.45 -40.23 9.45
N LEU A 246 -4.48 -40.34 8.61
CA LEU A 246 -5.89 -40.35 9.07
C LEU A 246 -6.64 -41.68 8.88
N GLU A 247 -5.94 -42.80 8.68
CA GLU A 247 -6.57 -44.14 8.56
C GLU A 247 -6.19 -45.17 9.64
N SER A 248 -5.67 -44.74 10.79
CA SER A 248 -5.47 -45.67 11.93
C SER A 248 -5.94 -45.10 13.27
N ALA A 249 -7.25 -45.05 13.49
CA ALA A 249 -7.82 -45.10 14.83
C ALA A 249 -9.22 -45.74 14.76
N SER A 250 -9.32 -46.93 15.33
CA SER A 250 -10.53 -47.76 15.35
C SER A 250 -11.69 -47.12 16.11
N ALA A 251 -12.89 -47.31 15.56
CA ALA A 251 -14.16 -46.86 16.09
C ALA A 251 -14.54 -47.50 17.45
N THR A 252 -15.14 -46.71 18.33
CA THR A 252 -16.16 -47.18 19.28
C THR A 252 -17.17 -46.05 19.48
N PRO A 253 -18.50 -46.29 19.36
CA PRO A 253 -19.48 -45.22 19.36
C PRO A 253 -19.99 -44.93 20.78
N CYS A 254 -20.14 -43.65 21.12
CA CYS A 254 -20.94 -43.24 22.26
C CYS A 254 -21.73 -41.97 21.93
N THR A 255 -22.92 -41.94 22.50
CA THR A 255 -24.13 -41.20 22.14
C THR A 255 -24.12 -39.69 22.38
N SER A 256 -25.01 -39.04 21.62
CA SER A 256 -25.48 -37.66 21.72
C SER A 256 -25.73 -37.14 23.15
N ALA A 257 -25.22 -35.94 23.44
CA ALA A 257 -25.78 -35.05 24.45
C ALA A 257 -25.63 -33.58 24.00
N THR A 258 -26.76 -32.88 23.95
CA THR A 258 -26.94 -31.44 23.83
C THR A 258 -26.54 -30.70 25.10
N ALA A 259 -25.80 -29.57 25.04
CA ALA A 259 -25.97 -28.40 25.92
C ALA A 259 -24.97 -27.24 25.63
N THR A 260 -25.56 -26.06 25.35
CA THR A 260 -25.22 -24.66 25.73
C THR A 260 -23.79 -24.03 25.60
N PRO A 261 -23.72 -22.71 25.32
CA PRO A 261 -22.48 -22.01 24.98
C PRO A 261 -21.68 -21.58 26.22
N ALA A 262 -20.37 -21.78 26.18
CA ALA A 262 -19.44 -21.31 27.21
C ALA A 262 -18.63 -20.09 26.73
N SER A 263 -18.53 -19.13 27.65
CA SER A 263 -17.72 -17.92 27.74
C SER A 263 -16.49 -17.74 26.85
N ASP A 264 -16.34 -16.49 26.37
CA ASP A 264 -15.14 -15.89 25.75
C ASP A 264 -13.82 -16.30 26.42
N SER A 265 -13.02 -17.07 25.69
CA SER A 265 -11.61 -17.41 26.02
C SER A 265 -10.65 -16.99 24.89
N SER A 266 -11.07 -16.06 24.02
CA SER A 266 -10.35 -15.71 22.79
C SER A 266 -9.19 -14.72 22.99
N SER A 267 -9.16 -13.98 24.10
CA SER A 267 -8.14 -12.95 24.35
C SER A 267 -6.78 -13.50 24.80
N ASP A 268 -6.76 -14.60 25.57
CA ASP A 268 -5.51 -15.17 26.09
C ASP A 268 -4.74 -16.00 25.07
N VAL A 269 -5.44 -16.59 24.08
CA VAL A 269 -4.81 -17.38 23.01
C VAL A 269 -4.01 -16.49 22.04
N MET A 270 -4.40 -15.23 21.87
CA MET A 270 -3.74 -14.26 20.98
C MET A 270 -2.44 -13.67 21.57
N ALA A 271 -2.28 -13.68 22.91
CA ALA A 271 -1.13 -13.08 23.58
C ALA A 271 0.16 -13.91 23.46
N ASN A 272 0.02 -15.22 23.24
CA ASN A 272 1.12 -16.19 23.36
C ASN A 272 1.55 -16.82 22.02
N GLN A 273 1.21 -16.19 20.90
CA GLN A 273 1.63 -16.65 19.58
C GLN A 273 3.06 -16.17 19.24
N PRO A 274 3.89 -17.01 18.63
CA PRO A 274 5.20 -16.61 18.12
C PRO A 274 5.09 -15.47 17.10
N VAL A 275 6.11 -14.60 17.10
CA VAL A 275 6.21 -13.47 16.18
C VAL A 275 7.44 -13.65 15.31
N THR A 276 7.24 -13.67 13.98
CA THR A 276 8.32 -13.65 13.01
C THR A 276 8.67 -12.21 12.66
N HIS A 277 9.85 -11.76 13.08
CA HIS A 277 10.42 -10.46 12.78
C HIS A 277 11.36 -10.57 11.57
N ILE A 278 11.01 -9.89 10.48
CA ILE A 278 11.76 -9.87 9.22
C ILE A 278 12.40 -8.51 9.05
N VAL A 279 13.71 -8.50 8.81
CA VAL A 279 14.46 -7.28 8.49
C VAL A 279 15.20 -7.47 7.18
N LEU A 280 15.00 -6.56 6.24
CA LEU A 280 15.73 -6.50 4.98
C LEU A 280 16.65 -5.28 4.98
N PHE A 281 17.88 -5.45 4.51
CA PHE A 281 18.86 -4.37 4.43
C PHE A 281 19.31 -4.12 2.99
N LYS A 282 19.35 -2.83 2.66
CA LYS A 282 20.16 -2.28 1.58
C LYS A 282 21.45 -1.76 2.21
N TYR A 283 22.57 -2.45 2.00
CA TYR A 283 23.87 -1.95 2.47
C TYR A 283 24.39 -0.89 1.51
N ARG A 284 25.19 0.04 2.04
CA ARG A 284 25.89 1.04 1.23
C ARG A 284 26.77 0.38 0.17
N GLN A 285 26.86 1.02 -0.99
CA GLN A 285 27.66 0.51 -2.11
C GLN A 285 29.17 0.46 -1.83
N ASP A 286 29.66 1.30 -0.93
CA ASP A 286 31.07 1.42 -0.57
C ASP A 286 31.48 0.61 0.67
N ILE A 287 30.59 -0.26 1.16
CA ILE A 287 30.90 -1.14 2.30
C ILE A 287 32.04 -2.09 1.95
N THR A 288 33.03 -2.21 2.85
CA THR A 288 34.10 -3.18 2.65
C THR A 288 33.60 -4.60 2.92
N TRP A 289 34.21 -5.59 2.26
CA TRP A 289 33.87 -6.99 2.51
C TRP A 289 34.11 -7.40 3.97
N THR A 290 35.17 -6.88 4.59
CA THR A 290 35.50 -7.13 6.01
C THR A 290 34.45 -6.58 6.97
N ASP A 291 33.95 -5.36 6.72
CA ASP A 291 32.90 -4.77 7.54
C ASP A 291 31.59 -5.56 7.40
N LEU A 292 31.25 -5.94 6.17
CA LEU A 292 30.07 -6.76 5.89
C LEU A 292 30.18 -8.13 6.59
N GLU A 293 31.31 -8.82 6.49
CA GLU A 293 31.54 -10.11 7.13
C GLU A 293 31.47 -10.00 8.66
N THR A 294 32.08 -8.96 9.23
CA THR A 294 32.08 -8.71 10.69
C THR A 294 30.66 -8.40 11.18
N HIS A 295 29.91 -7.62 10.41
CA HIS A 295 28.52 -7.31 10.70
C HIS A 295 27.64 -8.56 10.64
N PHE A 296 27.78 -9.40 9.61
CA PHE A 296 27.06 -10.68 9.51
C PHE A 296 27.38 -11.61 10.68
N LYS A 297 28.66 -11.76 11.05
CA LYS A 297 29.07 -12.54 12.24
C LYS A 297 28.42 -11.99 13.52
N SER A 298 28.35 -10.68 13.66
CA SER A 298 27.72 -10.03 14.81
C SER A 298 26.20 -10.24 14.83
N PHE A 299 25.54 -10.17 13.67
CA PHE A 299 24.10 -10.44 13.54
C PHE A 299 23.80 -11.88 13.93
N MET A 300 24.50 -12.86 13.35
CA MET A 300 24.27 -14.28 13.63
C MET A 300 24.48 -14.60 15.11
N ALA A 301 25.41 -13.92 15.78
CA ALA A 301 25.66 -14.10 17.21
C ALA A 301 24.50 -13.60 18.10
N LEU A 302 23.59 -12.76 17.61
CA LEU A 302 22.45 -12.27 18.39
C LEU A 302 21.57 -13.41 18.87
N GLN A 303 21.44 -14.50 18.10
CA GLN A 303 20.64 -15.66 18.46
C GLN A 303 21.06 -16.27 19.80
N HIS A 304 22.34 -16.18 20.17
CA HIS A 304 22.86 -16.76 21.41
C HIS A 304 23.23 -15.70 22.46
N LYS A 305 23.40 -14.44 22.06
CA LYS A 305 23.79 -13.35 22.96
C LYS A 305 22.63 -12.53 23.51
N SER A 306 21.52 -12.45 22.78
CA SER A 306 20.33 -11.69 23.21
C SER A 306 19.48 -12.59 24.10
N LEU A 307 19.61 -12.41 25.41
CA LEU A 307 18.98 -13.26 26.42
C LEU A 307 17.85 -12.52 27.13
N ASN A 308 16.77 -13.24 27.43
CA ASN A 308 15.69 -12.74 28.25
C ASN A 308 16.22 -12.58 29.70
N PRO A 309 16.10 -11.38 30.31
CA PRO A 309 16.73 -11.09 31.60
C PRO A 309 16.13 -11.87 32.77
N GLU A 310 14.87 -12.31 32.67
CA GLU A 310 14.18 -13.05 33.72
C GLU A 310 14.50 -14.55 33.66
N THR A 311 14.53 -15.11 32.44
CA THR A 311 14.66 -16.57 32.24
C THR A 311 16.07 -17.01 31.88
N GLY A 312 16.93 -16.11 31.43
CA GLY A 312 18.27 -16.40 30.91
C GLY A 312 18.29 -17.16 29.59
N LYS A 313 17.12 -17.39 28.96
CA LYS A 313 17.00 -18.09 27.68
C LYS A 313 17.17 -17.13 26.50
N PRO A 314 17.58 -17.61 25.32
CA PRO A 314 17.60 -16.80 24.10
C PRO A 314 16.24 -16.17 23.77
N LEU A 315 16.22 -14.87 23.47
CA LEU A 315 15.03 -14.16 22.98
C LEU A 315 14.66 -14.61 21.57
N ILE A 316 15.68 -14.84 20.72
CA ILE A 316 15.53 -15.25 19.33
C ILE A 316 15.52 -16.79 19.29
N GLN A 317 14.36 -17.38 19.03
CA GLN A 317 14.17 -18.83 18.95
C GLN A 317 14.82 -19.41 17.70
N SER A 318 14.63 -18.75 16.55
CA SER A 318 15.25 -19.13 15.29
C SER A 318 15.71 -17.91 14.50
N LEU A 319 16.79 -18.07 13.72
CA LEU A 319 17.39 -17.02 12.91
C LEU A 319 17.82 -17.60 11.56
N LYS A 320 17.33 -16.99 10.48
CA LYS A 320 17.77 -17.25 9.10
C LYS A 320 18.27 -15.95 8.47
N ALA A 321 19.36 -16.00 7.72
CA ALA A 321 19.93 -14.83 7.07
C ALA A 321 20.50 -15.19 5.70
N GLY A 322 20.47 -14.24 4.76
CA GLY A 322 21.07 -14.46 3.45
C GLY A 322 21.03 -13.27 2.51
N LYS A 323 21.80 -13.37 1.43
CA LYS A 323 21.75 -12.42 0.31
C LYS A 323 20.48 -12.66 -0.51
N ASN A 324 19.86 -11.57 -0.97
CA ASN A 324 18.78 -11.63 -1.94
C ASN A 324 19.26 -12.34 -3.21
N ARG A 325 18.52 -13.38 -3.59
CA ARG A 325 18.74 -14.17 -4.81
C ARG A 325 17.54 -14.11 -5.75
N SER A 326 16.50 -13.35 -5.41
CA SER A 326 15.38 -13.14 -6.31
C SER A 326 15.88 -12.37 -7.54
N TRP A 327 15.56 -12.91 -8.71
CA TRP A 327 15.83 -12.30 -10.01
C TRP A 327 14.75 -11.28 -10.38
N GLU A 328 13.65 -11.20 -9.62
CA GLU A 328 12.55 -10.28 -9.85
C GLU A 328 12.94 -8.84 -9.46
N PRO A 329 12.45 -7.81 -10.20
CA PRO A 329 12.86 -6.43 -9.99
C PRO A 329 12.21 -5.76 -8.76
N PHE A 330 11.52 -6.52 -7.91
CA PHE A 330 10.73 -6.00 -6.77
C PHE A 330 11.49 -5.94 -5.45
N SER A 331 12.81 -6.15 -5.46
CA SER A 331 13.62 -6.11 -4.23
C SER A 331 13.66 -4.73 -3.57
N LYS A 332 13.25 -3.67 -4.27
CA LYS A 332 13.38 -2.26 -3.82
C LYS A 332 14.82 -1.92 -3.42
N GLY A 333 15.80 -2.57 -4.05
CA GLY A 333 17.21 -2.41 -3.74
C GLY A 333 17.68 -3.14 -2.48
N MET A 334 16.81 -3.87 -1.78
CA MET A 334 17.19 -4.68 -0.62
C MET A 334 18.11 -5.83 -1.07
N THR A 335 19.25 -5.93 -0.39
CA THR A 335 20.34 -6.84 -0.79
C THR A 335 20.44 -8.08 0.07
N HIS A 336 19.98 -8.02 1.32
CA HIS A 336 20.05 -9.12 2.27
C HIS A 336 18.80 -9.12 3.15
N GLY A 337 18.40 -10.30 3.60
CA GLY A 337 17.26 -10.49 4.48
C GLY A 337 17.61 -11.34 5.70
N PHE A 338 16.95 -11.02 6.81
CA PHE A 338 17.07 -11.66 8.11
C PHE A 338 15.68 -11.98 8.61
N VAL A 339 15.46 -13.22 9.06
CA VAL A 339 14.18 -13.70 9.58
C VAL A 339 14.44 -14.25 10.97
N LEU A 340 13.84 -13.63 11.97
CA LEU A 340 13.98 -13.93 13.38
C LEU A 340 12.63 -14.37 13.94
N GLU A 341 12.62 -15.31 14.87
CA GLU A 341 11.40 -15.76 15.52
C GLU A 341 11.50 -15.53 17.03
N PHE A 342 10.46 -14.95 17.61
CA PHE A 342 10.33 -14.68 19.04
C PHE A 342 9.13 -15.45 19.60
N ALA A 343 9.25 -15.90 20.84
CA ALA A 343 8.19 -16.69 21.49
C ALA A 343 6.90 -15.88 21.66
N THR A 344 7.04 -14.60 21.98
CA THR A 344 5.93 -13.71 22.32
C THR A 344 6.18 -12.29 21.79
N GLN A 345 5.11 -11.48 21.71
CA GLN A 345 5.23 -10.06 21.39
C GLN A 345 6.08 -9.31 22.44
N ALA A 346 5.94 -9.66 23.72
CA ALA A 346 6.69 -9.01 24.80
C ALA A 346 8.21 -9.23 24.67
N ASP A 347 8.64 -10.42 24.24
CA ASP A 347 10.06 -10.70 23.98
C ASP A 347 10.59 -9.84 22.81
N LEU A 348 9.82 -9.72 21.72
CA LEU A 348 10.17 -8.86 20.59
C LEU A 348 10.22 -7.38 21.00
N ASP A 349 9.24 -6.93 21.79
CA ASP A 349 9.14 -5.55 22.25
C ASP A 349 10.33 -5.18 23.13
N TYR A 350 10.70 -6.04 24.09
CA TYR A 350 11.89 -5.86 24.91
C TYR A 350 13.16 -5.85 24.06
N TYR A 351 13.29 -6.81 23.12
CA TYR A 351 14.41 -6.89 22.18
C TYR A 351 14.60 -5.57 21.41
N LEU A 352 13.52 -5.00 20.86
CA LEU A 352 13.58 -3.79 20.05
C LEU A 352 13.79 -2.50 20.86
N THR A 353 13.28 -2.44 22.09
CA THR A 353 13.20 -1.17 22.84
C THR A 353 14.20 -1.01 23.97
N ALA A 354 14.67 -2.10 24.58
CA ALA A 354 15.42 -2.04 25.84
C ALA A 354 16.61 -3.00 25.93
N GLU A 355 16.70 -4.03 25.09
CA GLU A 355 17.73 -5.06 25.21
C GLU A 355 19.13 -4.51 24.83
N PRO A 356 20.11 -4.51 25.76
CA PRO A 356 21.40 -3.83 25.53
C PRO A 356 22.24 -4.40 24.38
N VAL A 357 22.23 -5.71 24.14
CA VAL A 357 23.03 -6.36 23.09
C VAL A 357 22.53 -5.95 21.71
N HIS A 358 21.22 -6.01 21.48
CA HIS A 358 20.58 -5.57 20.25
C HIS A 358 20.74 -4.07 20.05
N MET A 359 20.58 -3.24 21.08
CA MET A 359 20.79 -1.79 20.97
C MET A 359 22.23 -1.46 20.54
N ALA A 360 23.22 -2.13 21.13
CA ALA A 360 24.62 -1.98 20.74
C ALA A 360 24.87 -2.43 19.30
N PHE A 361 24.29 -3.57 18.90
CA PHE A 361 24.35 -4.07 17.53
C PHE A 361 23.73 -3.09 16.52
N SER A 362 22.51 -2.61 16.78
CA SER A 362 21.78 -1.67 15.93
C SER A 362 22.56 -0.37 15.73
N LYS A 363 23.14 0.16 16.81
CA LYS A 363 24.04 1.33 16.75
C LYS A 363 25.26 1.09 15.87
N ALA A 364 25.89 -0.08 15.96
CA ALA A 364 27.05 -0.46 15.15
C ALA A 364 26.68 -0.75 13.68
N ALA A 365 25.45 -1.19 13.42
CA ALA A 365 24.92 -1.47 12.09
C ALA A 365 24.58 -0.22 11.29
N LYS A 366 24.07 0.83 11.95
CA LYS A 366 23.62 2.10 11.34
C LYS A 366 24.58 2.69 10.27
N PRO A 367 25.90 2.80 10.48
CA PRO A 367 26.79 3.37 9.46
C PRO A 367 26.97 2.50 8.20
N LEU A 368 26.57 1.23 8.23
CA LEU A 368 26.74 0.25 7.14
C LEU A 368 25.52 0.17 6.22
N ILE A 369 24.35 0.55 6.72
CA ILE A 369 23.05 0.38 6.08
C ILE A 369 22.64 1.68 5.40
N GLU A 370 22.27 1.60 4.11
CA GLU A 370 21.70 2.70 3.33
C GLU A 370 20.19 2.81 3.59
N ASP A 371 19.48 1.67 3.63
CA ASP A 371 18.04 1.61 3.86
C ASP A 371 17.64 0.26 4.48
N SER A 372 16.49 0.22 5.16
CA SER A 372 15.95 -0.98 5.78
C SER A 372 14.44 -1.11 5.64
N LEU A 373 13.96 -2.35 5.57
CA LEU A 373 12.53 -2.68 5.57
C LEU A 373 12.26 -3.73 6.65
N VAL A 374 11.24 -3.49 7.47
CA VAL A 374 10.89 -4.37 8.60
C VAL A 374 9.45 -4.84 8.49
N LEU A 375 9.20 -6.12 8.75
CA LEU A 375 7.87 -6.72 8.82
C LEU A 375 7.78 -7.66 10.02
N ASP A 376 6.69 -7.57 10.78
CA ASP A 376 6.34 -8.54 11.82
C ASP A 376 5.13 -9.36 11.39
N ILE A 377 5.24 -10.68 11.51
CA ILE A 377 4.20 -11.63 11.09
C ILE A 377 3.85 -12.53 12.28
N LYS A 378 2.54 -12.65 12.55
CA LYS A 378 1.98 -13.70 13.39
C LYS A 378 1.29 -14.71 12.48
N ASP A 379 1.65 -15.98 12.60
CA ASP A 379 1.14 -17.02 11.70
C ASP A 379 -0.40 -17.10 11.76
N GLY A 380 -1.03 -17.16 10.59
CA GLY A 380 -2.49 -17.16 10.44
C GLY A 380 -3.22 -15.83 10.68
N VAL A 381 -2.52 -14.75 11.08
CA VAL A 381 -3.14 -13.42 11.30
C VAL A 381 -3.08 -12.59 10.02
N LEU A 382 -4.22 -12.48 9.32
CA LEU A 382 -4.33 -11.73 8.05
C LEU A 382 -5.08 -10.40 8.18
N PHE A 383 -5.86 -10.23 9.25
CA PHE A 383 -6.66 -9.03 9.52
C PHE A 383 -6.56 -8.67 11.00
N GLY A 384 -6.66 -7.39 11.31
CA GLY A 384 -6.61 -6.88 12.69
C GLY A 384 -6.20 -5.42 12.74
N SER A 385 -6.25 -4.84 13.94
CA SER A 385 -5.67 -3.52 14.19
C SER A 385 -4.16 -3.55 13.90
N PRO A 386 -3.56 -2.44 13.43
CA PRO A 386 -2.12 -2.33 13.29
C PRO A 386 -1.39 -2.67 14.60
N ALA A 387 -0.17 -3.19 14.50
CA ALA A 387 0.67 -3.39 15.69
C ALA A 387 0.82 -2.07 16.46
N GLU A 388 0.52 -2.10 17.75
CA GLU A 388 0.69 -0.97 18.64
C GLU A 388 2.12 -0.95 19.16
N HIS A 389 2.75 0.23 19.19
CA HIS A 389 4.09 0.38 19.74
C HIS A 389 4.03 0.10 21.26
N PRO A 390 5.02 -0.57 21.87
CA PRO A 390 4.96 -0.95 23.30
C PRO A 390 4.77 0.26 24.22
N LEU A 391 5.29 1.43 23.83
CA LEU A 391 5.14 2.69 24.57
C LEU A 391 3.80 3.39 24.33
N SER A 392 2.95 2.89 23.42
CA SER A 392 1.57 3.36 23.28
C SER A 392 0.61 2.69 24.26
N LYS A 393 1.01 1.59 24.90
CA LYS A 393 0.25 0.89 25.94
C LYS A 393 0.87 1.11 27.32
N GLY A 394 0.22 1.97 28.10
CA GLY A 394 0.38 2.02 29.56
C GLY A 394 1.30 3.14 30.04
N ASP A 395 0.68 4.08 30.78
CA ASP A 395 1.21 5.28 31.47
C ASP A 395 1.10 6.65 30.75
N GLY A 396 0.81 6.66 29.44
CA GLY A 396 0.64 7.90 28.66
C GLY A 396 1.95 8.53 28.16
N VAL A 397 3.10 7.92 28.41
CA VAL A 397 4.41 8.39 27.96
C VAL A 397 4.62 8.09 26.48
N ARG A 398 5.04 9.11 25.72
CA ARG A 398 5.35 9.00 24.29
C ARG A 398 6.76 9.49 24.03
N ARG A 399 7.49 8.79 23.16
CA ARG A 399 8.76 9.28 22.63
C ARG A 399 8.53 10.34 21.58
N GLY A 400 9.45 11.28 21.49
CA GLY A 400 9.53 12.25 20.42
C GLY A 400 10.95 12.47 19.96
N ALA A 401 11.08 12.91 18.71
CA ALA A 401 12.34 13.26 18.11
C ALA A 401 12.17 14.51 17.24
N CYS A 402 13.21 15.34 17.18
CA CYS A 402 13.22 16.43 16.21
C CYS A 402 13.36 15.86 14.78
N HIS A 403 13.09 16.64 13.73
CA HIS A 403 13.10 16.16 12.35
C HIS A 403 14.42 15.47 11.93
N CYS A 404 15.57 15.96 12.40
CA CYS A 404 16.87 15.34 12.13
C CYS A 404 17.33 14.33 13.21
N GLU A 405 16.45 13.96 14.13
CA GLU A 405 16.66 12.97 15.21
C GLU A 405 17.80 13.27 16.21
N SER A 406 18.47 14.41 16.08
CA SER A 406 19.60 14.80 16.94
C SER A 406 19.22 15.18 18.37
N VAL A 407 17.92 15.28 18.66
CA VAL A 407 17.34 15.46 20.00
C VAL A 407 16.19 14.49 20.12
N GLN A 408 16.17 13.72 21.21
CA GLN A 408 15.10 12.78 21.54
C GLN A 408 14.60 13.03 22.96
N TRP A 409 13.30 12.86 23.19
CA TRP A 409 12.67 13.10 24.48
C TRP A 409 11.51 12.12 24.73
N THR A 410 11.09 12.00 25.98
CA THR A 410 9.79 11.46 26.36
C THR A 410 8.86 12.59 26.79
N ALA A 411 7.56 12.42 26.58
CA ALA A 411 6.51 13.30 27.07
C ALA A 411 5.32 12.46 27.55
N LYS A 412 4.86 12.64 28.79
CA LYS A 412 3.64 12.01 29.31
C LYS A 412 2.42 12.86 29.00
N LEU A 413 1.45 12.26 28.32
CA LEU A 413 0.19 12.88 27.91
C LEU A 413 -0.96 12.17 28.63
N GLU A 414 -1.81 12.92 29.32
CA GLU A 414 -3.05 12.38 29.90
C GLU A 414 -4.00 11.89 28.79
N ASN A 415 -4.17 12.71 27.74
CA ASN A 415 -4.93 12.40 26.54
C ASN A 415 -4.07 12.63 25.29
N ALA A 416 -4.06 11.65 24.38
CA ALA A 416 -3.30 11.72 23.13
C ALA A 416 -4.08 12.46 22.04
N GLU A 417 -4.16 13.78 22.14
CA GLU A 417 -4.93 14.65 21.25
C GLU A 417 -4.18 15.95 20.94
N HIS A 418 -4.65 16.72 19.95
CA HIS A 418 -4.08 18.01 19.58
C HIS A 418 -4.94 19.18 20.06
N VAL A 419 -4.28 20.13 20.71
CA VAL A 419 -4.76 21.51 20.90
C VAL A 419 -4.14 22.40 19.80
N LEU A 420 -4.95 22.85 18.86
CA LEU A 420 -4.49 23.67 17.74
C LEU A 420 -4.35 25.13 18.17
N CYS A 421 -3.19 25.73 17.92
CA CYS A 421 -2.98 27.15 18.17
C CYS A 421 -2.84 27.93 16.86
N HIS A 422 -3.76 28.87 16.63
CA HIS A 422 -3.85 29.67 15.40
C HIS A 422 -3.27 31.08 15.53
N CYS A 423 -2.55 31.40 16.62
CA CYS A 423 -1.95 32.73 16.74
C CYS A 423 -0.88 32.95 15.66
N SER A 424 -0.67 34.21 15.26
CA SER A 424 0.28 34.56 14.20
C SER A 424 1.71 34.09 14.52
N THR A 425 2.09 34.02 15.79
CA THR A 425 3.41 33.54 16.20
C THR A 425 3.56 32.05 15.97
N CYS A 426 2.54 31.24 16.29
CA CYS A 426 2.55 29.81 16.03
C CYS A 426 2.56 29.51 14.53
N GLN A 427 1.83 30.29 13.72
CA GLN A 427 1.87 30.18 12.26
C GLN A 427 3.26 30.50 11.70
N LYS A 428 3.87 31.61 12.12
CA LYS A 428 5.20 32.02 11.64
C LYS A 428 6.33 31.11 12.11
N LEU A 429 6.30 30.65 13.36
CA LEU A 429 7.31 29.72 13.88
C LEU A 429 7.15 28.31 13.32
N GLY A 430 5.91 27.87 13.10
CA GLY A 430 5.60 26.52 12.59
C GLY A 430 5.62 26.41 11.07
N GLY A 431 5.58 27.53 10.33
CA GLY A 431 5.46 27.52 8.86
C GLY A 431 4.14 26.96 8.33
N GLY A 432 3.11 26.86 9.18
CA GLY A 432 1.84 26.20 8.87
C GLY A 432 0.61 27.00 9.35
N PRO A 433 -0.62 26.55 9.02
CA PRO A 433 -1.86 27.26 9.37
C PRO A 433 -2.12 27.34 10.89
N TYR A 434 -1.48 26.46 11.65
CA TYR A 434 -1.53 26.38 13.11
C TYR A 434 -0.37 25.50 13.60
N SER A 435 -0.27 25.36 14.91
CA SER A 435 0.59 24.36 15.55
C SER A 435 -0.22 23.37 16.36
N CYS A 436 0.24 22.12 16.42
CA CYS A 436 -0.37 21.05 17.23
C CYS A 436 0.34 20.93 18.58
N ASN A 437 -0.42 21.00 19.67
CA ASN A 437 0.14 21.13 21.01
C ASN A 437 -0.58 20.29 22.05
N GLN A 438 0.10 20.06 23.18
CA GLN A 438 -0.50 19.65 24.45
C GLN A 438 0.11 20.43 25.60
N ILE A 439 -0.68 20.68 26.65
CA ILE A 439 -0.22 21.33 27.88
C ILE A 439 0.02 20.23 28.91
N ILE A 440 1.27 20.06 29.32
CA ILE A 440 1.67 19.00 30.27
C ILE A 440 2.47 19.61 31.42
N SER A 441 2.65 18.86 32.52
CA SER A 441 3.53 19.30 33.60
C SER A 441 4.98 19.33 33.12
N LYS A 442 5.79 20.24 33.66
CA LYS A 442 7.20 20.33 33.25
C LYS A 442 7.98 19.02 33.50
N GLU A 443 7.63 18.31 34.57
CA GLU A 443 8.20 17.01 34.95
C GLU A 443 7.81 15.87 34.00
N ASP A 444 6.74 16.03 33.23
CA ASP A 444 6.26 15.03 32.27
C ASP A 444 7.06 14.98 30.97
N LEU A 445 8.00 15.92 30.75
CA LEU A 445 8.90 15.92 29.59
C LEU A 445 10.35 15.77 30.01
N GLN A 446 11.02 14.77 29.45
CA GLN A 446 12.42 14.50 29.70
C GLN A 446 13.20 14.41 28.39
N ILE A 447 14.24 15.23 28.23
CA ILE A 447 15.19 15.05 27.12
C ILE A 447 16.03 13.81 27.43
N ILE A 448 15.99 12.82 26.54
CA ILE A 448 16.70 11.54 26.67
C ILE A 448 18.10 11.65 26.06
N SER A 449 18.22 12.39 24.95
CA SER A 449 19.50 12.62 24.27
C SER A 449 19.51 13.93 23.47
N GLY A 450 20.71 14.49 23.24
CA GLY A 450 20.91 15.65 22.39
C GLY A 450 20.60 17.01 23.04
N GLU A 451 20.67 17.10 24.38
CA GLU A 451 20.41 18.34 25.12
C GLU A 451 21.32 19.49 24.65
N GLU A 452 22.56 19.20 24.25
CA GLU A 452 23.51 20.16 23.69
C GLU A 452 23.06 20.78 22.35
N ASN A 453 22.12 20.12 21.67
CA ASN A 453 21.50 20.57 20.42
C ASN A 453 20.21 21.34 20.66
N VAL A 454 19.72 21.43 21.90
CA VAL A 454 18.59 22.28 22.26
C VAL A 454 19.06 23.73 22.40
N ARG A 455 18.32 24.64 21.76
CA ARG A 455 18.48 26.08 21.89
C ARG A 455 17.16 26.74 22.26
N GLN A 456 17.27 27.94 22.78
CA GLN A 456 16.15 28.69 23.31
C GLN A 456 16.00 30.02 22.58
N TYR A 457 14.78 30.32 22.15
CA TYR A 457 14.37 31.64 21.66
C TYR A 457 13.34 32.21 22.62
N ARG A 458 13.35 33.53 22.86
CA ARG A 458 12.42 34.16 23.80
C ARG A 458 11.73 35.36 23.15
N TYR A 459 10.40 35.45 23.32
CA TYR A 459 9.59 36.58 22.89
C TYR A 459 8.52 36.92 23.95
N LYS A 460 7.82 38.05 23.83
CA LYS A 460 6.69 38.39 24.70
C LYS A 460 5.37 37.89 24.09
N GLY A 461 4.61 37.10 24.85
CA GLY A 461 3.30 36.60 24.44
C GLY A 461 2.18 37.63 24.62
N ALA A 462 0.95 37.24 24.28
CA ALA A 462 -0.23 38.11 24.41
C ALA A 462 -0.50 38.57 25.87
N SER A 463 -0.04 37.79 26.86
CA SER A 463 -0.10 38.14 28.29
C SER A 463 0.91 39.22 28.70
N GLY A 464 1.78 39.68 27.79
CA GLY A 464 2.90 40.59 28.09
C GLY A 464 4.08 39.94 28.81
N LYS A 465 3.96 38.67 29.23
CA LYS A 465 5.02 37.86 29.85
C LYS A 465 5.86 37.13 28.80
N PHE A 466 7.03 36.62 29.18
CA PHE A 466 7.88 35.93 28.23
C PHE A 466 7.40 34.51 27.94
N VAL A 467 7.62 34.09 26.70
CA VAL A 467 7.53 32.71 26.23
C VAL A 467 8.92 32.29 25.77
N ARG A 468 9.41 31.16 26.29
CA ARG A 468 10.66 30.51 25.90
C ARG A 468 10.35 29.33 24.99
N CYS A 469 10.82 29.37 23.76
CA CYS A 469 10.72 28.29 22.79
C CYS A 469 11.99 27.44 22.84
N TYR A 470 11.87 26.15 23.13
CA TYR A 470 12.98 25.21 23.07
C TYR A 470 12.91 24.45 21.74
N PHE A 471 13.99 24.47 20.98
CA PHE A 471 14.03 23.92 19.62
C PHE A 471 15.39 23.30 19.30
N CYS A 472 15.41 22.38 18.33
CA CYS A 472 16.64 21.80 17.83
C CYS A 472 17.43 22.81 16.98
N LYS A 473 18.70 23.07 17.32
CA LYS A 473 19.55 24.03 16.58
C LYS A 473 19.91 23.59 15.16
N ILE A 474 19.73 22.30 14.84
CA ILE A 474 20.11 21.71 13.56
C ILE A 474 18.95 21.78 12.57
N CYS A 475 17.79 21.22 12.91
CA CYS A 475 16.63 21.18 12.02
C CYS A 475 15.54 22.19 12.35
N THR A 476 15.71 23.01 13.39
CA THR A 476 14.74 24.04 13.84
C THR A 476 13.40 23.51 14.35
N SER A 477 13.21 22.19 14.47
CA SER A 477 12.00 21.63 15.08
C SER A 477 11.82 22.14 16.52
N HIS A 478 10.67 22.76 16.77
CA HIS A 478 10.28 23.21 18.10
C HIS A 478 9.83 22.02 18.95
N ILE A 479 10.46 21.80 20.09
CA ILE A 479 10.19 20.65 20.96
C ILE A 479 9.04 21.00 21.91
N TYR A 480 9.23 22.06 22.71
CA TYR A 480 8.23 22.56 23.63
C TYR A 480 8.41 24.07 23.88
N HIS A 481 7.36 24.73 24.33
CA HIS A 481 7.38 26.12 24.78
C HIS A 481 7.06 26.20 26.26
N HIS A 482 7.71 27.13 26.97
CA HIS A 482 7.45 27.43 28.39
C HIS A 482 7.03 28.89 28.52
N GLN A 483 5.89 29.14 29.15
CA GLN A 483 5.38 30.50 29.35
C GLN A 483 5.54 30.92 30.80
N ASP A 484 6.06 32.13 31.05
CA ASP A 484 6.20 32.68 32.41
C ASP A 484 4.87 32.79 33.16
N VAL A 485 3.74 32.86 32.44
CA VAL A 485 2.39 32.91 33.04
C VAL A 485 1.92 31.56 33.57
N MET A 486 2.54 30.45 33.14
CA MET A 486 2.26 29.09 33.59
C MET A 486 3.59 28.39 33.96
N PRO A 487 4.22 28.78 35.08
CA PRO A 487 5.59 28.36 35.39
C PRO A 487 5.76 26.83 35.51
N GLU A 488 4.74 26.12 35.97
CA GLU A 488 4.77 24.66 36.20
C GLU A 488 4.36 23.82 34.99
N LYS A 489 3.88 24.46 33.91
CA LYS A 489 3.37 23.77 32.72
C LYS A 489 4.20 24.13 31.49
N ILE A 490 4.31 23.19 30.58
CA ILE A 490 4.93 23.39 29.26
C ILE A 490 3.96 23.00 28.16
N ILE A 491 4.23 23.51 26.96
CA ILE A 491 3.45 23.27 25.76
C ILE A 491 4.30 22.43 24.82
N VAL A 492 4.08 21.13 24.78
CA VAL A 492 4.82 20.19 23.91
C VAL A 492 4.23 20.19 22.50
N ARG A 493 5.08 20.10 21.46
CA ARG A 493 4.62 19.91 20.08
C ARG A 493 4.31 18.44 19.82
N THR A 494 3.05 18.13 19.57
CA THR A 494 2.54 16.76 19.52
C THR A 494 2.84 16.02 18.21
N LEU A 495 3.00 16.73 17.09
CA LEU A 495 3.35 16.12 15.80
C LEU A 495 4.77 15.50 15.77
N LEU A 496 5.63 15.90 16.70
CA LEU A 496 6.98 15.36 16.86
C LEU A 496 7.03 14.15 17.81
N LEU A 497 5.88 13.75 18.36
CA LEU A 497 5.75 12.55 19.17
C LEU A 497 5.34 11.36 18.30
N GLU A 498 5.73 10.17 18.70
CA GLU A 498 5.27 8.92 18.09
C GLU A 498 3.74 8.86 18.05
N GLY A 499 3.19 8.61 16.85
CA GLY A 499 1.76 8.61 16.58
C GLY A 499 1.08 9.98 16.59
N GLY A 500 1.85 11.07 16.62
CA GLY A 500 1.34 12.44 16.56
C GLY A 500 0.48 12.70 15.33
N ASP A 501 0.80 12.10 14.19
CA ASP A 501 0.04 12.16 12.94
C ASP A 501 -1.37 11.56 13.03
N LYS A 502 -1.61 10.68 14.01
CA LYS A 502 -2.89 9.98 14.23
C LYS A 502 -3.71 10.56 15.38
N MET A 503 -3.18 11.55 16.10
CA MET A 503 -3.90 12.16 17.23
C MET A 503 -5.05 13.03 16.71
N PRO A 504 -6.27 12.91 17.25
CA PRO A 504 -7.38 13.78 16.87
C PRO A 504 -7.13 15.21 17.36
N ALA A 505 -7.61 16.20 16.59
CA ALA A 505 -7.70 17.58 17.07
C ALA A 505 -9.02 17.76 17.83
N THR A 506 -8.94 18.14 19.11
CA THR A 506 -10.10 18.20 20.02
C THR A 506 -10.36 19.58 20.60
N ALA A 507 -9.37 20.47 20.53
CA ALA A 507 -9.51 21.85 20.98
C ALA A 507 -8.72 22.83 20.12
N GLU A 508 -9.12 24.10 20.19
CA GLU A 508 -8.42 25.21 19.54
C GLU A 508 -8.22 26.39 20.49
N ILE A 509 -7.11 27.11 20.32
CA ILE A 509 -6.81 28.38 20.99
C ILE A 509 -6.41 29.45 19.96
N PHE A 510 -6.77 30.70 20.26
CA PHE A 510 -6.67 31.83 19.32
C PHE A 510 -7.38 31.57 17.99
N GLY A 511 -8.55 30.91 18.03
CA GLY A 511 -9.30 30.49 16.83
C GLY A 511 -9.67 31.66 15.89
N GLU A 512 -9.71 32.90 16.41
CA GLU A 512 -9.85 34.12 15.63
C GLU A 512 -8.70 34.36 14.62
N GLY A 513 -7.51 33.79 14.87
CA GLY A 513 -6.37 33.84 13.96
C GLY A 513 -6.37 32.76 12.87
N ARG A 514 -7.42 31.92 12.80
CA ARG A 514 -7.53 30.84 11.83
C ARG A 514 -7.57 31.38 10.40
N LEU A 515 -6.71 30.87 9.54
CA LEU A 515 -6.69 31.24 8.12
C LEU A 515 -7.97 30.74 7.43
N GLY A 516 -8.65 31.61 6.69
CA GLY A 516 -9.98 31.32 6.11
C GLY A 516 -10.01 30.08 5.22
N TRP A 517 -8.98 29.90 4.39
CA TRP A 517 -8.86 28.77 3.46
C TRP A 517 -8.72 27.41 4.15
N VAL A 518 -8.34 27.35 5.44
CA VAL A 518 -8.23 26.09 6.19
C VAL A 518 -9.59 25.40 6.32
N ARG A 519 -10.69 26.16 6.41
CA ARG A 519 -12.05 25.60 6.42
C ARG A 519 -12.52 25.16 5.04
N GLU A 520 -11.95 25.74 4.00
CA GLU A 520 -12.35 25.52 2.61
C GLU A 520 -11.71 24.25 2.04
N LEU A 521 -10.52 23.87 2.50
CA LEU A 521 -9.86 22.61 2.12
C LEU A 521 -10.74 21.39 2.37
N ALA A 522 -11.49 21.33 3.48
CA ALA A 522 -12.38 20.21 3.81
C ALA A 522 -13.68 20.18 2.98
N LYS A 523 -13.97 21.24 2.21
CA LYS A 523 -15.14 21.33 1.33
C LYS A 523 -14.78 21.13 -0.15
N GLN A 524 -13.49 21.21 -0.48
CA GLN A 524 -12.96 21.20 -1.85
C GLN A 524 -12.13 19.95 -2.17
N LEU A 525 -11.79 19.15 -1.15
CA LEU A 525 -11.27 17.79 -1.22
C LEU A 525 -12.34 16.84 -0.66
#